data_AF-A0A8X7UYG5-F1
#
_entry.id   AF-A0A8X7UYG5-F1
#
_cell.length_a   1.000
_cell.length_b   1.000
_cell.length_c   1.000
_cell.angle_alpha   90.00
_cell.angle_beta   90.00
_cell.angle_gamma   90.00
#
_symmetry.space_group_name_H-M   'P 1'
#
loop_
_entity.id
_entity.type
_entity.pdbx_description
1 polymer ?
#
loop_
_entity_poly.entity_id
_entity_poly.type
_entity_poly.pdbx_seq_one_letter_code
_entity_poly.pdbx_strand_id
1 'polypeptide(L)'
;MATSMIERQFKQGTKIVGEPVIFLKPTSSYLENGGTIEIPHPLDSLYHEVELAVVIGKKATRDVPESTAMDYVGGKYCFPV
;
A
#
# COMPACT_ATOMS: atom_id res chain seq x y z
N MET A 1 -7.93 -1.65 -1.20
CA MET A 1 -6.55 -2.13 -0.98
C MET A 1 -5.97 -1.30 0.15
N ALA A 2 -5.45 -1.93 1.22
CA ALA A 2 -4.80 -1.19 2.30
C ALA A 2 -3.33 -1.02 1.93
N THR A 3 -2.84 0.22 1.89
CA THR A 3 -1.43 0.55 1.62
C THR A 3 -0.85 1.08 2.93
N SER A 4 0.28 0.51 3.35
CA SER A 4 1.00 0.95 4.55
C SER A 4 2.24 1.71 4.12
N MET A 5 2.35 2.96 4.55
CA MET A 5 3.38 3.88 4.07
C MET A 5 4.33 4.23 5.22
N ILE A 6 5.33 3.39 5.42
CA ILE A 6 6.32 3.57 6.49
C ILE A 6 7.52 4.40 5.99
N GLU A 7 7.93 4.22 4.73
CA GLU A 7 9.24 4.70 4.28
C GLU A 7 9.29 6.18 3.82
N ARG A 8 8.22 6.73 3.21
CA ARG A 8 8.25 8.12 2.69
C ARG A 8 8.40 9.17 3.79
N GLN A 9 8.01 8.85 5.03
CA GLN A 9 8.12 9.78 6.17
C GLN A 9 9.58 10.18 6.47
N PHE A 10 10.57 9.38 6.08
CA PHE A 10 11.98 9.70 6.27
C PHE A 10 12.46 10.87 5.40
N LYS A 11 11.87 11.06 4.21
CA LYS A 11 12.34 12.08 3.24
C LYS A 11 11.72 13.46 3.46
N GLN A 12 10.63 13.58 4.22
CA GLN A 12 9.93 14.85 4.47
C GLN A 12 10.23 15.50 5.83
N GLY A 13 11.21 15.00 6.59
CA GLY A 13 11.57 15.58 7.89
C GLY A 13 10.50 15.38 8.97
N THR A 14 9.52 14.50 8.72
CA THR A 14 8.49 14.14 9.68
C THR A 14 9.09 13.23 10.75
N LYS A 15 8.78 13.51 12.02
CA LYS A 15 9.19 12.68 13.17
C LYS A 15 8.75 11.24 12.94
N ILE A 16 9.69 10.30 13.01
CA ILE A 16 9.39 8.86 12.89
C ILE A 16 8.43 8.50 14.02
N VAL A 17 7.19 8.18 13.66
CA VAL A 17 6.26 7.52 14.56
C VAL A 17 6.68 6.06 14.58
N GLY A 18 6.92 5.48 15.75
CA GLY A 18 7.36 4.09 15.88
C GLY A 18 6.33 3.05 15.43
N GLU A 19 5.17 3.51 14.98
CA GLU A 19 4.03 2.70 14.54
C GLU A 19 3.69 3.02 13.08
N PRO A 20 3.27 2.01 12.29
CA PRO A 20 2.92 2.19 10.90
C PRO A 20 1.63 3.01 10.74
N VAL A 21 1.63 3.97 9.83
CA VAL A 21 0.41 4.67 9.41
C VAL A 21 -0.25 3.86 8.29
N ILE A 22 -1.50 3.46 8.52
CA ILE A 22 -2.30 2.67 7.57
C ILE A 22 -3.44 3.53 7.03
N PHE A 23 -3.62 3.52 5.71
CA PHE A 23 -4.78 4.11 5.04
C PHE A 23 -5.31 3.17 3.95
N LEU A 24 -6.52 3.47 3.46
CA LEU A 24 -7.20 2.65 2.47
C LEU A 24 -7.32 3.39 1.14
N LYS A 25 -7.00 2.69 0.06
CA LYS A 25 -7.42 3.08 -1.29
C LYS A 25 -8.67 2.29 -1.73
N PRO A 26 -9.65 2.94 -2.38
CA PRO A 26 -10.86 2.29 -2.85
C PRO A 26 -10.53 1.26 -3.93
N THR A 27 -11.34 0.20 -4.04
CA THR A 27 -11.15 -0.84 -5.07
C THR A 27 -11.31 -0.30 -6.49
N SER A 28 -12.05 0.79 -6.68
CA SER A 28 -12.18 1.47 -7.96
C SER A 28 -10.90 2.17 -8.45
N SER A 29 -9.88 2.31 -7.60
CA SER A 29 -8.57 2.85 -8.01
C SER A 29 -7.62 1.80 -8.59
N TYR A 30 -8.03 0.52 -8.59
CA TYR A 30 -7.22 -0.56 -9.14
C TYR A 30 -7.21 -0.52 -10.67
N LEU A 31 -6.02 -0.64 -11.25
CA LEU A 31 -5.80 -0.78 -12.67
C LEU A 31 -5.06 -2.09 -12.95
N GLU A 32 -5.40 -2.74 -14.06
CA GLU A 32 -4.66 -3.90 -14.54
C GLU A 32 -3.28 -3.49 -15.07
N ASN A 33 -2.36 -4.46 -15.19
CA ASN A 33 -1.04 -4.19 -15.73
C ASN A 33 -1.13 -3.61 -17.15
N GLY A 34 -0.44 -2.49 -17.40
CA GLY A 34 -0.55 -1.72 -18.64
C GLY A 34 -1.75 -0.77 -18.71
N GLY A 35 -2.56 -0.68 -17.65
CA GLY A 35 -3.63 0.30 -17.54
C GLY A 35 -3.11 1.74 -17.56
N THR A 36 -3.98 2.68 -17.96
CA THR A 36 -3.64 4.10 -18.05
C THR A 36 -4.01 4.82 -16.76
N ILE A 37 -3.05 5.54 -16.17
CA ILE A 37 -3.29 6.39 -14.99
C ILE A 37 -4.02 7.66 -15.44
N GLU A 38 -5.23 7.86 -14.93
CA GLU A 38 -6.00 9.09 -15.18
C GLU A 38 -5.59 10.18 -14.19
N ILE A 39 -5.20 11.34 -14.71
CA ILE A 39 -4.80 12.50 -13.89
C ILE A 39 -6.01 13.42 -13.73
N PRO A 40 -6.58 13.56 -12.52
CA PRO A 40 -7.71 14.45 -12.28
C PRO A 40 -7.31 15.92 -12.51
N HIS A 41 -8.25 16.75 -12.95
CA HIS A 41 -8.04 18.19 -13.15
C HIS A 41 -9.03 19.01 -12.30
N PRO A 42 -8.62 20.17 -11.73
CA PRO A 42 -7.27 20.72 -11.73
C PRO A 42 -6.35 20.00 -10.72
N LEU A 43 -5.06 19.90 -11.03
CA LEU A 43 -4.08 19.27 -10.15
C LEU A 43 -2.77 20.07 -10.12
N ASP A 44 -2.29 20.38 -8.93
CA ASP A 44 -1.05 21.14 -8.73
C ASP A 44 0.20 20.24 -8.76
N SER A 45 0.10 19.02 -8.21
CA SER A 45 1.20 18.06 -8.21
C SER A 45 0.72 16.62 -8.09
N LEU A 46 1.40 15.72 -8.80
CA LEU A 46 1.24 14.27 -8.74
C LEU A 46 2.60 13.65 -8.42
N TYR A 47 2.63 12.70 -7.48
CA TYR A 47 3.83 11.94 -7.14
C TYR A 47 3.59 10.48 -7.46
N HIS A 48 4.62 9.82 -8.00
CA HIS A 48 4.63 8.38 -8.18
C HIS A 48 5.34 7.74 -6.99
N GLU A 49 4.81 6.64 -6.50
CA GLU A 49 5.51 5.78 -5.55
C GLU A 49 5.42 4.33 -6.00
N VAL A 50 6.48 3.56 -5.77
CA VAL A 50 6.48 2.13 -6.08
C VAL A 50 6.52 1.39 -4.75
N GLU A 51 5.47 0.63 -4.48
CA GLU A 51 5.31 -0.09 -3.22
C GLU A 51 5.25 -1.61 -3.46
N LEU A 52 5.62 -2.38 -2.43
CA LEU A 52 5.39 -3.81 -2.40
C LEU A 52 3.96 -4.09 -1.91
N ALA A 53 3.12 -4.60 -2.79
CA ALA A 53 1.80 -5.07 -2.42
C ALA A 53 1.87 -6.52 -1.91
N VAL A 54 1.29 -6.75 -0.73
CA VAL A 54 1.10 -8.08 -0.14
C VAL A 54 -0.36 -8.49 -0.29
N VAL A 55 -0.61 -9.62 -0.96
CA VAL A 55 -1.97 -10.14 -1.15
C VAL A 55 -2.27 -11.17 -0.08
N ILE A 56 -3.35 -10.96 0.66
CA ILE A 56 -3.84 -11.90 1.68
C ILE A 56 -4.68 -12.98 1.00
N GLY A 57 -4.18 -14.22 0.99
CA GLY A 57 -4.77 -15.32 0.23
C GLY A 57 -5.77 -16.17 1.01
N LYS A 58 -5.77 -16.08 2.34
CA LYS A 58 -6.70 -16.81 3.22
C LYS A 58 -7.24 -15.88 4.30
N LYS A 59 -8.46 -16.15 4.77
CA LYS A 59 -9.07 -15.35 5.84
C LYS A 59 -8.25 -15.47 7.12
N ALA A 60 -7.68 -14.35 7.55
CA ALA A 60 -7.00 -14.23 8.83
C ALA A 60 -8.00 -14.07 9.97
N THR A 61 -7.64 -14.59 11.16
CA THR A 61 -8.30 -14.22 12.41
C THR A 61 -7.90 -12.80 12.80
N ARG A 62 -8.68 -12.15 13.66
CA ARG A 62 -8.24 -10.90 14.30
C ARG A 62 -6.98 -11.19 15.11
N ASP A 63 -6.00 -10.27 15.10
CA ASP A 63 -4.77 -10.34 15.89
C ASP A 63 -3.82 -11.51 15.53
N VAL A 64 -3.35 -11.54 14.27
CA VAL A 64 -2.39 -12.55 13.80
C VAL A 64 -1.00 -12.31 14.41
N PRO A 65 -0.37 -13.32 15.06
CA PRO A 65 1.02 -13.22 15.51
C PRO A 65 1.98 -13.07 14.33
N GLU A 66 2.99 -12.20 14.48
CA GLU A 66 4.01 -11.92 13.47
C GLU A 66 4.67 -13.21 12.94
N SER A 67 4.97 -14.16 13.83
CA SER A 67 5.59 -15.46 13.50
C SER A 67 4.78 -16.31 12.51
N THR A 68 3.48 -16.06 12.39
CA THR A 68 2.56 -16.80 11.51
C THR A 68 1.99 -15.95 10.37
N ALA A 69 2.33 -14.67 10.31
CA ALA A 69 1.76 -13.72 9.36
C ALA A 69 1.98 -14.16 7.91
N MET A 70 3.17 -14.70 7.61
CA MET A 70 3.54 -15.17 6.27
C MET A 70 2.68 -16.33 5.77
N ASP A 71 2.08 -17.12 6.66
CA ASP A 71 1.23 -18.23 6.26
C ASP A 71 -0.07 -17.75 5.59
N TYR A 72 -0.46 -16.49 5.80
CA TYR A 72 -1.67 -15.89 5.24
C TYR A 72 -1.44 -15.17 3.90
N VAL A 73 -0.17 -15.03 3.49
CA VAL A 73 0.21 -14.34 2.26
C VAL A 73 0.02 -15.27 1.07
N GLY A 74 -0.84 -14.87 0.13
CA GLY A 74 -1.07 -15.59 -1.13
C GLY A 74 -0.15 -15.14 -2.27
N GLY A 75 0.54 -14.01 -2.12
CA GLY A 75 1.47 -13.51 -3.13
C GLY A 75 2.01 -12.12 -2.83
N LYS A 76 2.99 -11.71 -3.62
CA LYS A 76 3.64 -10.39 -3.58
C LYS A 76 3.65 -9.79 -4.99
N TYR A 77 3.34 -8.51 -5.10
CA TYR A 77 3.31 -7.79 -6.38
C TYR A 77 3.98 -6.43 -6.23
N CYS A 78 4.60 -5.96 -7.32
CA CYS A 78 5.04 -4.56 -7.41
C CYS A 78 3.84 -3.70 -7.81
N PHE A 79 3.54 -2.67 -7.04
CA PHE A 79 2.35 -1.84 -7.25
C PHE A 79 2.73 -0.35 -7.30
N PRO A 80 2.56 0.32 -8.45
CA PRO A 80 2.71 1.76 -8.54
C PRO A 80 1.48 2.46 -7.93
N VAL A 81 1.71 3.49 -7.12
CA VAL A 81 0.66 4.33 -6.49
C VAL A 81 0.82 5.81 -6.82
#